data_AF-A0A2G8JY10-F1
#
_entry.id   AF-A0A2G8JY10-F1
#
_cell.length_a   1.000
_cell.length_b   1.000
_cell.length_c   1.000
_cell.angle_alpha   90.00
_cell.angle_beta   90.00
_cell.angle_gamma   90.00
#
_symmetry.space_group_name_H-M   'P 1'
#
loop_
_entity.id
_entity.type
_entity.pdbx_description
1 polymer ?
#
loop_
_entity_poly.entity_id
_entity_poly.type
_entity_poly.pdbx_seq_one_letter_code
_entity_poly.pdbx_strand_id
1 'polypeptide(L)' 'MLRTPDGGADTVVWLALSKAALDQANGQFYLDRKAQSLHLTFAATKSSEEEHQQLMTSLDEIAEQFKTTSST' A
#
# COMPACT_ATOMS: atom_id res chain seq x y z
N MET A 1 -8.19 5.25 -13.46
CA MET A 1 -7.46 6.44 -13.96
C MET A 1 -6.06 6.00 -14.35
N LEU A 2 -5.57 6.36 -15.54
CA LEU A 2 -4.19 6.07 -16.00
C LEU A 2 -3.32 7.31 -15.78
N ARG A 3 -2.10 7.12 -15.25
CA ARG A 3 -1.18 8.23 -14.97
C ARG A 3 -0.50 8.72 -16.26
N THR A 4 -0.20 10.02 -16.34
CA THR A 4 0.56 10.61 -17.47
C THR A 4 2.08 10.48 -17.26
N PRO A 5 2.90 10.67 -18.31
CA PRO A 5 4.37 10.67 -18.16
C PRO A 5 4.90 11.73 -17.18
N ASP A 6 4.30 12.92 -17.15
CA ASP A 6 4.64 13.94 -16.15
C ASP A 6 4.31 13.50 -14.72
N GLY A 7 3.25 12.71 -14.57
CA GLY A 7 2.90 12.04 -13.32
C GLY A 7 3.75 10.81 -13.00
N GLY A 8 4.88 10.58 -13.68
CA GLY A 8 5.78 9.48 -13.36
C GLY A 8 5.29 8.09 -13.78
N ALA A 9 4.40 8.00 -14.77
CA ALA A 9 3.99 6.71 -15.35
C ALA A 9 5.18 5.91 -15.91
N ASP A 10 6.23 6.61 -16.32
CA ASP A 10 7.49 6.08 -16.85
C ASP A 10 8.53 5.77 -15.76
N THR A 11 8.21 5.91 -14.47
CA THR A 11 9.21 5.75 -13.38
C THR A 11 9.95 4.42 -13.48
N VAL A 12 9.27 3.32 -13.83
CA VAL A 12 9.91 2.00 -14.02
C VAL A 12 10.88 1.99 -15.21
N VAL A 13 10.47 2.58 -16.33
CA VAL A 13 11.32 2.68 -17.54
C VAL A 13 12.51 3.59 -17.28
N TRP A 14 12.29 4.70 -16.57
CA TRP A 14 13.35 5.61 -16.13
C TRP A 14 14.36 4.91 -15.22
N LEU A 15 13.90 4.12 -14.24
CA LEU A 15 14.79 3.34 -13.36
C LEU A 15 15.65 2.32 -14.13
N ALA A 16 15.13 1.76 -15.22
CA ALA A 16 15.86 0.77 -16.02
C ALA A 16 16.91 1.38 -16.96
N LEU A 17 16.70 2.61 -17.43
CA LEU A 17 17.48 3.20 -18.54
C LEU A 17 18.28 4.45 -18.14
N SER A 18 17.91 5.13 -17.05
CA SER A 18 18.54 6.38 -16.64
C SER A 18 19.85 6.14 -15.94
N LYS A 19 20.90 6.89 -16.32
CA LYS A 19 22.16 6.91 -15.56
C LYS A 19 21.97 7.42 -14.14
N ALA A 20 21.06 8.38 -13.94
CA ALA A 20 20.77 8.92 -12.60
C ALA A 20 20.14 7.90 -11.65
N ALA A 21 19.58 6.80 -12.18
CA ALA A 21 19.09 5.70 -11.36
C ALA A 21 20.24 4.86 -10.75
N LEU A 22 21.42 4.85 -11.40
CA LEU A 22 22.60 4.14 -10.88
C LEU A 22 23.21 4.82 -9.65
N ASP A 23 22.98 6.12 -9.49
CA ASP A 23 23.45 6.88 -8.33
C ASP A 23 22.57 6.69 -7.09
N GLN A 24 21.45 5.98 -7.22
CA GLN A 24 20.52 5.75 -6.11
C GLN A 24 20.85 4.48 -5.33
N ALA A 25 20.51 4.46 -4.04
CA ALA A 25 20.65 3.27 -3.23
C ALA A 25 19.70 2.14 -3.69
N ASN A 26 20.16 0.90 -3.58
CA ASN A 26 19.37 -0.28 -3.88
C ASN A 26 18.19 -0.43 -2.91
N GLY A 27 17.08 -1.01 -3.38
CA GLY A 27 15.92 -1.35 -2.55
C GLY A 27 15.05 -0.17 -2.13
N GLN A 28 15.22 1.01 -2.74
CA GLN A 28 14.36 2.18 -2.49
C GLN A 28 13.00 2.04 -3.21
N PHE A 29 11.96 2.66 -2.63
CA PHE A 29 10.69 2.89 -3.33
C PHE A 29 10.74 4.20 -4.10
N TYR A 30 10.14 4.24 -5.28
CA TYR A 30 10.11 5.45 -6.10
C TYR A 30 8.69 5.89 -6.38
N LEU A 31 8.45 7.19 -6.22
CA LEU A 31 7.27 7.88 -6.69
C LEU A 31 7.73 9.06 -7.54
N ASP A 32 7.28 9.11 -8.79
CA ASP A 32 7.57 10.20 -9.73
C ASP A 32 9.08 10.46 -9.90
N ARG A 33 9.84 9.37 -10.10
CA ARG A 33 11.32 9.36 -10.25
C ARG A 33 12.11 9.81 -9.00
N LYS A 34 11.45 9.94 -7.84
CA LYS A 34 12.09 10.30 -6.56
C LYS A 34 12.01 9.15 -5.57
N ALA A 35 13.13 8.88 -4.89
CA ALA A 35 13.15 7.95 -3.77
C ALA A 35 12.21 8.44 -2.65
N GLN A 36 11.42 7.53 -2.12
CA GLN A 36 10.47 7.77 -1.03
C GLN A 36 10.93 7.04 0.23
N SER A 37 10.51 7.57 1.38
CA SER A 37 10.81 6.93 2.65
C SER A 37 10.22 5.52 2.69
N LEU A 38 11.06 4.53 3.00
CA LEU A 38 10.65 3.13 3.17
C LEU A 38 9.68 2.96 4.35
N HIS A 39 9.80 3.83 5.33
CA HIS A 39 8.98 3.83 6.53
C HIS A 39 8.39 5.21 6.73
N LEU A 40 7.09 5.26 7.02
CA LEU A 40 6.48 6.46 7.55
C LEU A 40 7.01 6.62 8.99
N THR A 41 7.95 7.55 9.21
CA THR A 41 8.44 7.85 10.55
C THR A 41 7.26 8.37 11.37
N PHE A 42 6.98 7.75 12.53
CA PHE A 42 5.80 8.02 13.35
C PHE A 42 4.44 7.70 12.69
N ALA A 43 4.38 6.78 11.72
CA ALA A 43 3.13 6.37 11.08
C ALA A 43 2.03 5.91 12.06
N ALA A 44 2.42 5.54 13.28
CA ALA A 44 1.54 4.96 14.29
C ALA A 44 0.65 3.83 13.72
N THR A 45 1.14 3.06 12.76
CA THR A 45 0.40 1.95 12.11
C THR A 45 0.26 0.72 13.01
N LYS A 46 0.51 0.88 14.32
CA LYS A 46 0.28 -0.19 15.30
C LYS A 46 -1.14 -0.04 15.77
N SER A 47 -1.93 -1.08 15.56
CA SER A 47 -3.26 -1.16 16.15
C SER A 47 -3.16 -1.54 17.63
N SER A 48 -4.08 -1.00 18.43
CA SER A 48 -4.25 -1.41 19.82
C SER A 48 -5.00 -2.74 19.92
N GLU A 49 -4.96 -3.37 21.09
CA GLU A 49 -5.70 -4.62 21.30
C GLU A 49 -7.21 -4.40 21.23
N GLU A 50 -7.69 -3.22 21.64
CA GLU A 50 -9.10 -2.83 21.54
C GLU A 50 -9.53 -2.70 20.06
N GLU A 51 -8.69 -2.13 19.20
CA GLU A 51 -8.95 -2.04 17.76
C GLU A 51 -8.97 -3.42 17.10
N HIS A 52 -8.13 -4.36 17.55
CA HIS A 52 -8.17 -5.75 17.10
C HIS A 52 -9.49 -6.43 17.49
N GLN A 53 -9.95 -6.25 18.73
CA GLN A 53 -11.20 -6.84 19.18
C GLN A 53 -12.40 -6.25 18.43
N GLN A 54 -12.40 -4.93 18.18
CA GLN A 54 -13.44 -4.27 17.40
C GLN A 54 -13.49 -4.80 15.95
N LEU A 55 -12.32 -5.04 15.35
CA LEU A 55 -12.23 -5.66 14.03
C LEU A 55 -12.86 -7.05 14.02
N MET A 56 -12.52 -7.91 15.00
CA MET A 56 -13.06 -9.26 15.08
C MET A 56 -14.58 -9.27 15.25
N THR A 57 -15.12 -8.44 16.13
CA THR A 57 -16.58 -8.30 16.28
C THR A 57 -17.25 -7.88 14.97
N SER A 58 -16.68 -6.90 14.26
CA SER A 58 -17.22 -6.43 12.97
C SER A 58 -17.19 -7.53 11.92
N LEU A 59 -16.14 -8.35 11.89
CA LEU A 59 -16.02 -9.47 10.96
C LEU A 59 -17.04 -10.57 11.28
N ASP A 60 -17.30 -10.87 12.55
CA ASP A 60 -18.30 -11.85 12.97
C ASP A 60 -19.72 -11.40 12.57
N GLU A 61 -20.06 -10.12 12.80
CA GLU A 61 -21.35 -9.55 12.38
C GLU A 61 -21.54 -9.64 10.87
N ILE A 62 -20.51 -9.32 10.08
CA ILE A 62 -20.53 -9.47 8.62
C ILE A 62 -20.74 -10.94 8.27
N ALA A 63 -19.99 -11.85 8.88
CA ALA A 63 -20.08 -13.28 8.59
C ALA A 63 -21.47 -13.85 8.89
N GLU A 64 -22.12 -13.42 9.98
CA GLU A 64 -23.46 -13.85 10.35
C GLU A 64 -24.53 -13.51 9.31
N GLN A 65 -24.40 -12.36 8.65
CA GLN A 65 -25.31 -11.95 7.56
C GLN A 65 -25.30 -12.94 6.39
N PHE A 66 -24.18 -13.64 6.17
CA PHE A 66 -24.04 -14.62 5.09
C PHE A 66 -24.32 -16.07 5.51
N LYS A 67 -24.29 -16.39 6.81
CA LYS A 67 -24.58 -17.74 7.32
C LYS A 67 -26.04 -18.17 7.12
N THR A 68 -26.97 -17.22 7.06
CA THR A 68 -28.42 -17.50 6.92
C THR A 68 -28.88 -17.72 5.48
N THR A 69 -27.99 -17.59 4.48
CA THR A 69 -28.36 -17.71 3.05
C THR A 69 -28.20 -19.15 2.50
N SER A 70 -27.79 -20.13 3.31
CA SER A 70 -27.59 -21.53 2.88
C SER A 70 -28.77 -22.49 3.08
N SER A 71 -29.97 -21.98 3.40
CA SER A 71 -31.18 -22.81 3.56
C SER A 71 -32.20 -22.51 2.46
N THR A 72 -31.96 -23.00 1.24
CA THR A 72 -33.00 -23.33 0.23
C THR A 72 -32.48 -24.42 -0.68
#